data_AF-A0A5C6E0Y1-F1
#
_entry.id   AF-A0A5C6E0Y1-F1
#
_cell.length_a   1.000
_cell.length_b   1.000
_cell.length_c   1.000
_cell.angle_alpha   90.00
_cell.angle_beta   90.00
_cell.angle_gamma   90.00
#
_symmetry.space_group_name_H-M   'P 1'
#
loop_
_entity.id
_entity.type
_entity.pdbx_description
1 polymer ?
#
loop_
_entity_poly.entity_id
_entity_poly.type
_entity_poly.pdbx_seq_one_letter_code
_entity_poly.pdbx_strand_id
1 'polypeptide(L)' 'MMNKTQKQRVIAINAAVLAAGMLASFVLPLIVESLIDGRGAFLRALTHIFPLVCAMAFSCSLMGKAIPESAE' A
#
# COMPACT_ATOMS: atom_id res chain seq x y z
N MET A 1 23.51 -12.31 1.33
CA MET A 1 23.18 -11.06 2.06
C MET A 1 22.84 -10.00 1.03
N MET A 2 21.80 -9.20 1.26
CA MET A 2 21.34 -8.19 0.29
C MET A 2 21.98 -6.85 0.58
N ASN A 3 22.49 -6.19 -0.45
CA ASN A 3 23.11 -4.89 -0.31
C ASN A 3 22.02 -3.80 -0.12
N LYS A 4 22.34 -2.66 0.51
CA LYS A 4 21.36 -1.65 0.94
C LYS A 4 20.41 -1.17 -0.17
N THR A 5 20.96 -0.95 -1.37
CA THR A 5 20.20 -0.54 -2.56
C THR A 5 19.22 -1.61 -3.03
N GLN A 6 19.59 -2.89 -2.97
CA GLN A 6 18.70 -3.99 -3.33
C GLN A 6 17.56 -4.13 -2.32
N LYS A 7 17.86 -3.99 -1.02
CA LYS A 7 16.84 -4.00 0.06
C LYS A 7 15.80 -2.91 -0.13
N GLN A 8 16.24 -1.68 -0.39
CA GLN A 8 15.32 -0.57 -0.69
C GLN A 8 14.46 -0.84 -1.92
N ARG A 9 15.05 -1.42 -2.98
CA ARG A 9 14.31 -1.76 -4.20
C ARG A 9 13.23 -2.81 -3.96
N VAL A 10 13.51 -3.85 -3.17
CA VAL A 10 12.52 -4.88 -2.81
C VAL A 10 11.39 -4.29 -1.96
N ILE A 11 11.70 -3.42 -1.00
CA ILE A 11 10.68 -2.71 -0.20
C ILE A 11 9.81 -1.83 -1.09
N ALA A 12 10.41 -1.07 -2.01
CA ALA A 12 9.68 -0.23 -2.95
C ALA A 12 8.80 -1.02 -3.90
N ILE A 13 9.26 -2.15 -4.43
CA ILE A 13 8.47 -3.03 -5.31
C ILE A 13 7.28 -3.61 -4.57
N ASN A 14 7.47 -4.12 -3.34
CA ASN A 14 6.35 -4.62 -2.54
C ASN A 14 5.33 -3.53 -2.25
N ALA A 15 5.79 -2.33 -1.86
CA ALA A 15 4.90 -1.19 -1.66
C ALA A 15 4.12 -0.83 -2.93
N ALA A 16 4.79 -0.84 -4.10
CA ALA A 16 4.16 -0.53 -5.38
C ALA A 16 3.14 -1.59 -5.80
N VAL A 17 3.44 -2.88 -5.64
CA VAL A 17 2.52 -3.99 -5.94
C VAL A 17 1.32 -3.95 -5.00
N LEU A 18 1.55 -3.71 -3.71
CA LEU A 18 0.48 -3.58 -2.72
C LEU A 18 -0.41 -2.37 -3.07
N ALA A 19 0.17 -1.21 -3.35
CA ALA A 19 -0.55 -0.01 -3.74
C ALA A 19 -1.37 -0.21 -5.03
N ALA A 20 -0.79 -0.85 -6.05
CA ALA A 20 -1.49 -1.16 -7.29
C ALA A 20 -2.66 -2.12 -7.06
N GLY A 21 -2.46 -3.17 -6.25
CA GLY A 21 -3.51 -4.12 -5.88
C GLY A 21 -4.64 -3.45 -5.11
N MET A 22 -4.33 -2.53 -4.19
CA MET A 22 -5.33 -1.75 -3.44
C MET A 22 -6.10 -0.79 -4.35
N LEU A 23 -5.40 -0.11 -5.27
CA LEU A 23 -6.02 0.80 -6.22
C LEU A 23 -7.02 0.07 -7.10
N ALA A 24 -6.63 -1.08 -7.65
CA ALA A 24 -7.48 -1.89 -8.51
C ALA A 24 -8.66 -2.54 -7.76
N SER A 25 -8.42 -3.06 -6.54
CA SER A 25 -9.42 -3.87 -5.83
C SER A 25 -10.40 -3.05 -4.99
N PHE A 26 -9.98 -1.89 -4.48
CA PHE A 26 -10.78 -1.11 -3.54
C PHE A 26 -11.01 0.32 -4.00
N VAL A 27 -9.95 1.04 -4.40
CA VAL A 27 -10.09 2.48 -4.68
C VAL A 27 -10.87 2.74 -5.96
N LEU A 28 -10.60 2.02 -7.05
CA LEU A 28 -11.35 2.18 -8.31
C LEU A 28 -12.85 1.90 -8.14
N PRO A 29 -13.28 0.76 -7.57
CA PRO A 29 -14.70 0.49 -7.35
C PRO A 29 -15.39 1.55 -6.50
N LEU A 30 -14.71 2.02 -5.44
CA LEU A 30 -15.25 3.07 -4.56
C LEU A 30 -15.35 4.43 -5.26
N ILE A 31 -14.42 4.77 -6.16
CA ILE A 31 -14.52 5.97 -7.00
C ILE A 31 -15.72 5.83 -7.95
N VAL A 32 -15.89 4.67 -8.58
CA VAL A 32 -17.01 4.40 -9.48
C VAL A 32 -18.35 4.49 -8.74
N GLU A 33 -18.48 3.86 -7.57
CA GLU A 33 -19.67 3.97 -6.71
C GLU A 33 -19.91 5.42 -6.28
N SER A 34 -18.87 6.18 -5.93
CA SER A 34 -19.03 7.58 -5.51
C SER A 34 -19.54 8.52 -6.62
N LEU A 35 -19.27 8.19 -7.89
CA LEU A 35 -19.83 8.92 -9.03
C LEU A 35 -21.31 8.62 -9.24
N ILE A 36 -21.78 7.44 -8.80
CA ILE A 36 -23.17 6.98 -8.96
C ILE A 36 -24.03 7.43 -7.77
N ASP A 37 -23.56 7.22 -6.53
CA ASP A 37 -24.33 7.43 -5.29
C ASP A 37 -24.04 8.78 -4.59
N GLY A 38 -23.06 9.55 -5.09
CA GLY A 38 -22.74 10.89 -4.63
C GLY A 38 -21.78 10.99 -3.44
N ARG A 39 -21.65 12.20 -2.88
CA ARG A 39 -20.55 12.61 -1.96
C ARG A 39 -20.50 11.84 -0.63
N GLY A 40 -21.62 11.29 -0.17
CA GLY A 40 -21.69 10.51 1.08
C GLY A 40 -21.00 9.15 0.97
N ALA A 41 -21.10 8.49 -0.19
CA ALA A 41 -20.41 7.23 -0.47
C ALA A 41 -18.88 7.43 -0.55
N PHE A 42 -18.43 8.58 -1.05
CA PHE A 42 -17.00 8.94 -1.06
C PHE A 42 -16.39 9.07 0.35
N LEU A 43 -17.12 9.66 1.30
CA LEU A 43 -16.67 9.73 2.69
C LEU A 43 -16.58 8.34 3.33
N ARG A 44 -17.53 7.45 3.01
CA ARG A 44 -17.49 6.06 3.47
C ARG A 44 -16.31 5.30 2.85
N ALA A 45 -16.03 5.51 1.57
CA ALA A 45 -14.85 4.98 0.89
C ALA A 45 -13.53 5.39 1.58
N LEU A 46 -13.40 6.65 1.98
CA LEU A 46 -12.21 7.13 2.70
C LEU A 46 -11.98 6.41 4.03
N THR A 47 -13.05 5.99 4.73
CA THR A 47 -12.91 5.21 5.98
C THR A 47 -12.31 3.82 5.75
N HIS A 48 -12.45 3.25 4.55
CA HIS A 48 -11.81 1.99 4.18
C HIS A 48 -10.38 2.17 3.65
N ILE A 49 -10.06 3.35 3.08
CA ILE A 49 -8.71 3.67 2.59
C ILE A 49 -7.72 3.88 3.74
N PHE A 50 -8.14 4.48 4.85
CA PHE A 50 -7.24 4.77 5.98
C PHE A 50 -6.58 3.51 6.60
N PRO A 51 -7.32 2.44 6.94
CA PRO A 51 -6.72 1.18 7.39
C PRO A 51 -5.74 0.57 6.38
N LEU A 52 -6.04 0.69 5.08
CA LEU A 52 -5.21 0.18 3.99
C LEU A 52 -3.86 0.89 3.92
N VAL A 53 -3.84 2.22 4.06
CA VAL A 53 -2.60 3.00 4.12
C VAL A 53 -1.76 2.63 5.35
N CYS A 54 -2.40 2.44 6.51
CA CYS A 54 -1.72 1.97 7.72
C CYS A 54 -1.12 0.56 7.54
N ALA A 55 -1.86 -0.36 6.92
CA ALA A 55 -1.38 -1.72 6.64
C ALA A 55 -0.15 -1.71 5.71
N MET A 56 -0.12 -0.80 4.73
CA MET A 56 1.03 -0.63 3.83
C MET A 56 2.28 -0.14 4.58
N ALA A 57 2.14 0.83 5.47
CA ALA A 57 3.24 1.32 6.31
C ALA A 57 3.79 0.21 7.23
N PHE A 58 2.92 -0.60 7.82
CA PHE A 58 3.32 -1.76 8.61
C PHE A 58 4.04 -2.82 7.77
N SER A 59 3.54 -3.14 6.58
CA SER A 59 4.16 -4.09 5.65
C SER A 59 5.59 -3.68 5.28
N CYS A 60 5.79 -2.40 4.92
CA CYS A 60 7.12 -1.85 4.64
C CYS A 60 8.07 -1.93 5.84
N SER A 61 7.57 -1.64 7.05
CA SER A 61 8.35 -1.69 8.28
C SER A 61 8.77 -3.13 8.64
N LEU A 62 7.85 -4.10 8.48
CA LEU A 62 8.13 -5.52 8.71
C LEU A 62 9.17 -6.05 7.71
N MET A 63 9.06 -5.72 6.43
CA MET A 63 10.08 -6.10 5.44
C MET A 63 11.44 -5.45 5.70
N GLY A 64 11.46 -4.21 6.19
CA GLY A 64 12.69 -3.54 6.61
C GLY A 64 13.43 -4.28 7.74
N LYS A 65 12.69 -4.93 8.65
CA LYS A 65 13.22 -5.75 9.74
C LYS A 65 13.54 -7.19 9.33
N ALA A 66 12.74 -7.77 8.43
CA ALA A 66 12.87 -9.16 8.01
C ALA A 66 14.01 -9.40 7.01
N ILE A 67 14.40 -8.39 6.24
CA ILE A 67 15.50 -8.51 5.26
C ILE A 67 16.83 -8.14 5.94
N PRO A 68 17.72 -9.12 6.21
CA PRO A 68 19.04 -8.85 6.78
C PRO A 68 19.88 -8.05 5.77
N GLU A 69 20.36 -6.90 6.23
CA GLU A 69 21.20 -5.99 5.44
C GLU A 69 22.65 -6.46 5.53
N SER A 70 23.32 -6.59 4.38
CA SER A 70 24.77 -6.83 4.36
C SER A 70 25.47 -5.59 4.92
N ALA A 71 26.33 -5.76 5.92
CA ALA A 71 27.25 -4.71 6.36
C ALA A 71 28.45 -4.69 5.39
N GLU A 72 28.23 -4.14 4.19
CA GLU A 72 29.31 -3.67 3.30
C GLU A 72 29.24 -2.15 3.19
#